data_AF-A0AA35CML5-F1
#
_entry.id   AF-A0AA35CML5-F1
#
_cell.length_a   1.000
_cell.length_b   1.000
_cell.length_c   1.000
_cell.angle_alpha   90.00
_cell.angle_beta   90.00
_cell.angle_gamma   90.00
#
_symmetry.space_group_name_H-M   'P 1'
#
loop_
_entity.id
_entity.type
_entity.pdbx_description
1 polymer ?
#
loop_
_entity_poly.entity_id
_entity_poly.type
_entity_poly.pdbx_seq_one_letter_code
_entity_poly.pdbx_strand_id
1 'polypeptide(L)'
;MKRLLSALVLTLAVAVLVAGCGGGGSSSSVTDLGTVKLTDNMRFEPNTFTGKVGKFKVTLQNTGTQIHDFVIPDANVKVTVNPNQTVTKEFEITKEGEYTIECTQPGHKDLGMTGKLTVTK
;
A
#
# COMPACT_ATOMS: atom_id res chain seq x y z
N MET A 1 48.43 -27.43 10.02
CA MET A 1 48.98 -26.38 10.90
C MET A 1 47.88 -25.96 11.85
N LYS A 2 47.95 -26.42 13.10
CA LYS A 2 46.89 -26.37 14.11
C LYS A 2 47.16 -25.16 15.00
N ARG A 3 46.26 -24.18 15.03
CA ARG A 3 46.35 -23.06 15.99
C ARG A 3 45.42 -23.35 17.16
N LEU A 4 46.07 -23.71 18.26
CA LEU A 4 45.53 -23.90 19.60
C LEU A 4 45.30 -22.52 20.23
N LEU A 5 44.10 -22.26 20.75
CA LEU A 5 43.90 -21.31 21.84
C LEU A 5 42.86 -21.91 22.78
N SER A 6 43.33 -22.25 23.98
CA SER A 6 42.58 -22.85 25.08
C SER A 6 42.01 -21.80 26.03
N ALA A 7 40.85 -22.15 26.61
CA ALA A 7 40.37 -21.84 27.97
C ALA A 7 40.02 -20.37 28.30
N LEU A 8 39.11 -20.02 29.21
CA LEU A 8 38.01 -20.62 29.98
C LEU A 8 37.66 -19.50 30.98
N VAL A 9 36.45 -18.95 30.97
CA VAL A 9 35.92 -18.20 32.13
C VAL A 9 34.43 -18.51 32.31
N LEU A 10 34.18 -19.33 33.34
CA LEU A 10 32.98 -19.47 34.20
C LEU A 10 32.50 -18.07 34.65
N THR A 11 31.25 -17.68 34.83
CA THR A 11 30.09 -18.30 35.51
C THR A 11 28.89 -17.35 35.36
N LEU A 12 27.72 -17.92 35.09
CA LEU A 12 26.43 -17.70 35.75
C LEU A 12 26.04 -16.27 36.23
N ALA A 13 25.11 -15.64 35.51
CA ALA A 13 24.07 -14.81 36.11
C ALA A 13 22.76 -14.98 35.32
N VAL A 14 21.86 -15.77 35.89
CA VAL A 14 20.47 -15.89 35.47
C VAL A 14 19.76 -14.59 35.84
N ALA A 15 19.29 -13.84 34.85
CA ALA A 15 18.26 -12.83 35.02
C ALA A 15 17.08 -13.19 34.12
N VAL A 16 16.23 -14.07 34.65
CA VAL A 16 14.87 -14.27 34.14
C VAL A 16 14.09 -13.01 34.53
N LEU A 17 13.88 -12.12 33.56
CA LEU A 17 12.85 -11.10 33.62
C LEU A 17 11.69 -11.56 32.75
N VAL A 18 10.72 -12.19 33.40
CA VAL A 18 9.39 -12.48 32.88
C VAL A 18 8.63 -11.15 32.72
N ALA A 19 7.74 -11.13 31.72
CA ALA A 19 6.68 -10.17 31.48
C ALA A 19 7.08 -8.80 30.87
N GLY A 20 7.56 -8.86 29.62
CA GLY A 20 7.26 -7.80 28.65
C GLY A 20 5.86 -8.04 28.09
N CYS A 21 4.89 -7.26 28.58
CA CYS A 21 3.48 -7.25 28.20
C CYS A 21 3.24 -7.61 26.73
N GLY A 22 2.40 -8.63 26.52
CA GLY A 22 1.74 -8.89 25.25
C GLY A 22 0.84 -7.71 24.89
N GLY A 23 1.45 -6.64 24.38
CA GLY A 23 0.79 -5.61 23.64
C GLY A 23 0.40 -6.18 22.29
N GLY A 24 -0.62 -7.04 22.28
CA GLY A 24 -1.44 -7.31 21.11
C GLY A 24 -2.18 -6.04 20.74
N GLY A 25 -1.44 -4.98 20.42
CA GLY A 25 -1.97 -3.91 19.61
C GLY A 25 -2.43 -4.59 18.34
N SER A 26 -3.72 -4.55 18.08
CA SER A 26 -4.21 -4.71 16.72
C SER A 26 -3.53 -3.62 15.91
N SER A 27 -2.31 -3.89 15.43
CA SER A 27 -1.75 -3.21 14.28
C SER A 27 -2.78 -3.44 13.22
N SER A 28 -3.63 -2.43 13.00
CA SER A 28 -4.52 -2.40 11.84
C SER A 28 -3.59 -2.51 10.66
N SER A 29 -3.41 -3.73 10.17
CA SER A 29 -2.53 -4.03 9.06
C SER A 29 -3.07 -3.24 7.88
N VAL A 30 -2.31 -2.24 7.45
CA VAL A 30 -2.66 -1.45 6.27
C VAL A 30 -2.45 -2.34 5.06
N THR A 31 -3.50 -2.53 4.26
CA THR A 31 -3.42 -3.23 2.98
C THR A 31 -2.67 -2.33 1.99
N ASP A 32 -1.45 -2.71 1.63
CA ASP A 32 -0.64 -1.99 0.66
C ASP A 32 -0.99 -2.45 -0.76
N LEU A 33 -1.56 -1.54 -1.57
CA LEU A 33 -1.88 -1.76 -2.98
C LEU A 33 -0.64 -1.64 -3.89
N GLY A 34 0.51 -1.25 -3.33
CA GLY A 34 1.76 -1.08 -4.05
C GLY A 34 1.82 0.23 -4.84
N THR A 35 2.70 0.24 -5.84
CA THR A 35 2.86 1.38 -6.74
C THR A 35 2.01 1.18 -7.99
N VAL A 36 1.17 2.17 -8.28
CA VAL A 36 0.34 2.27 -9.48
C VAL A 36 0.92 3.34 -10.37
N LYS A 37 1.27 2.98 -11.60
CA LYS A 37 1.70 3.94 -12.62
C LYS A 37 0.48 4.53 -13.31
N LEU A 38 0.47 5.85 -13.47
CA LEU A 38 -0.50 6.61 -14.24
C LEU A 38 0.23 7.03 -15.52
N THR A 39 -0.18 6.46 -16.66
CA THR A 39 0.56 6.57 -17.93
C THR A 39 -0.21 7.38 -18.97
N ASP A 40 0.52 7.96 -19.93
CA ASP A 40 -0.06 8.72 -21.05
C ASP A 40 -0.89 7.83 -22.01
N ASN A 41 -0.84 6.50 -21.86
CA ASN A 41 -1.69 5.55 -22.58
C ASN A 41 -3.11 5.43 -21.99
N MET A 42 -3.51 6.36 -21.11
CA MET A 42 -4.81 6.38 -20.42
C MET A 42 -5.04 5.11 -19.58
N ARG A 43 -4.02 4.69 -18.81
CA ARG A 43 -4.07 3.45 -18.02
C ARG A 43 -3.50 3.62 -16.63
N PHE A 44 -4.06 2.85 -15.70
CA PHE A 44 -3.44 2.50 -14.43
C PHE A 44 -2.66 1.20 -14.60
N GLU A 45 -1.44 1.10 -14.06
CA GLU A 45 -0.65 -0.12 -14.09
C GLU A 45 -0.07 -0.44 -12.70
N PRO A 46 -0.55 -1.49 -12.00
CA PRO A 46 -1.69 -2.34 -12.37
C PRO A 46 -3.04 -1.57 -12.30
N ASN A 47 -4.10 -2.14 -12.88
CA ASN A 47 -5.46 -1.58 -12.79
C ASN A 47 -6.45 -2.46 -11.99
N THR A 48 -6.01 -3.59 -11.45
CA THR A 48 -6.83 -4.47 -10.62
C THR A 48 -6.17 -4.72 -9.29
N PHE A 49 -6.94 -4.59 -8.22
CA PHE A 49 -6.47 -4.66 -6.85
C PHE A 49 -7.43 -5.50 -6.02
N THR A 50 -6.90 -6.10 -4.96
CA THR A 50 -7.69 -6.83 -3.98
C THR A 50 -7.26 -6.44 -2.58
N GLY A 51 -8.18 -6.53 -1.63
CA GLY A 51 -7.89 -6.30 -0.23
C GLY A 51 -9.02 -6.73 0.68
N LYS A 52 -8.80 -6.60 1.98
CA LYS A 52 -9.86 -6.79 2.99
C LYS A 52 -10.34 -5.45 3.50
N VAL A 53 -11.55 -5.42 4.05
CA VAL A 53 -12.06 -4.23 4.75
C VAL A 53 -11.04 -3.74 5.77
N GLY A 54 -10.84 -2.42 5.82
CA GLY A 54 -9.88 -1.78 6.70
C GLY A 54 -9.10 -0.65 6.01
N LYS A 55 -7.89 -0.39 6.51
CA LYS A 55 -7.00 0.65 6.01
C LYS A 55 -6.26 0.18 4.76
N PHE A 56 -6.11 1.07 3.80
CA PHE A 56 -5.40 0.88 2.55
C PHE A 56 -4.33 1.95 2.39
N LYS A 57 -3.27 1.60 1.66
CA LYS A 57 -2.24 2.53 1.19
C LYS A 57 -1.98 2.26 -0.28
N VAL A 58 -1.83 3.31 -1.07
CA VAL A 58 -1.43 3.23 -2.48
C VAL A 58 -0.39 4.29 -2.78
N THR A 59 0.61 3.94 -3.58
CA THR A 59 1.58 4.89 -4.12
C THR A 59 1.26 5.11 -5.59
N LEU A 60 0.97 6.34 -5.98
CA LEU A 60 0.60 6.72 -7.33
C LEU A 60 1.79 7.43 -7.96
N GLN A 61 2.30 6.89 -9.07
CA GLN A 61 3.40 7.47 -9.81
C GLN A 61 2.91 7.89 -11.20
N ASN A 62 2.88 9.19 -11.46
CA ASN A 62 2.63 9.68 -12.80
C ASN A 62 3.92 9.63 -13.61
N THR A 63 3.99 8.68 -14.55
CA THR A 63 5.15 8.50 -15.43
C THR A 63 4.96 9.20 -16.78
N GLY A 64 3.85 9.90 -16.96
CA GLY A 64 3.49 10.62 -18.17
C GLY A 64 3.69 12.13 -18.07
N THR A 65 3.22 12.81 -19.11
CA THR A 65 3.26 14.26 -19.28
C THR A 65 1.91 14.93 -19.02
N GLN A 66 0.83 14.15 -18.92
CA GLN A 66 -0.50 14.63 -18.60
C GLN A 66 -0.76 14.59 -17.11
N ILE A 67 -1.64 15.47 -16.61
CA ILE A 67 -2.15 15.37 -15.24
C ILE A 67 -3.08 14.16 -15.18
N HIS A 68 -3.00 13.39 -14.11
CA HIS A 68 -3.95 12.32 -13.84
C HIS A 68 -4.52 12.44 -12.43
N ASP A 69 -5.65 11.79 -12.20
CA ASP A 69 -6.13 11.53 -10.86
C ASP A 69 -6.52 10.06 -10.67
N PHE A 70 -6.57 9.66 -9.40
CA PHE A 70 -7.02 8.35 -8.94
C PHE A 70 -8.24 8.60 -8.05
N VAL A 71 -9.42 8.23 -8.54
CA VAL A 71 -10.70 8.47 -7.88
C VAL A 71 -11.40 7.14 -7.59
N ILE A 72 -11.84 6.95 -6.36
CA ILE A 72 -12.77 5.89 -5.96
C ILE A 72 -14.05 6.58 -5.46
N PRO A 73 -15.06 6.79 -6.33
CA PRO A 73 -16.25 7.57 -5.97
C PRO A 73 -16.99 7.02 -4.75
N ASP A 74 -17.23 5.71 -4.72
CA ASP A 74 -17.96 5.01 -3.66
C ASP A 74 -17.24 5.01 -2.30
N ALA A 75 -15.94 5.33 -2.29
CA ALA A 75 -15.11 5.46 -1.09
C ALA A 75 -14.72 6.92 -0.79
N ASN A 76 -15.22 7.90 -1.56
CA ASN A 76 -14.86 9.32 -1.45
C ASN A 76 -13.34 9.57 -1.45
N VAL A 77 -12.60 8.84 -2.28
CA VAL A 77 -11.15 9.01 -2.44
C VAL A 77 -10.89 9.75 -3.74
N LYS A 78 -10.09 10.83 -3.68
CA LYS A 78 -9.55 11.51 -4.86
C LYS A 78 -8.10 11.93 -4.59
N VAL A 79 -7.22 11.64 -5.54
CA VAL A 79 -5.83 12.07 -5.52
C VAL A 79 -5.43 12.55 -6.90
N THR A 80 -5.02 13.81 -7.03
CA THR A 80 -4.43 14.34 -8.26
C THR A 80 -2.92 14.14 -8.24
N VAL A 81 -2.35 13.72 -9.37
CA VAL A 81 -0.92 13.47 -9.53
C VAL A 81 -0.42 14.19 -10.79
N ASN A 82 0.36 15.25 -10.57
CA ASN A 82 0.97 16.02 -11.66
C ASN A 82 2.05 15.19 -12.40
N PRO A 83 2.42 15.58 -13.64
CA PRO A 83 3.48 14.92 -14.39
C PRO A 83 4.77 14.74 -13.58
N ASN A 84 5.39 13.57 -13.71
CA ASN A 84 6.62 13.19 -13.02
C ASN A 84 6.55 13.24 -11.48
N GLN A 85 5.35 13.28 -10.89
CA GLN A 85 5.18 13.23 -9.43
C GLN A 85 4.85 11.82 -8.94
N THR A 86 5.20 11.58 -7.68
CA THR A 86 4.79 10.40 -6.93
C THR A 86 4.09 10.83 -5.66
N VAL A 87 2.88 10.30 -5.40
CA VAL A 87 2.06 10.64 -4.24
C VAL A 87 1.60 9.35 -3.57
N THR A 88 1.82 9.23 -2.27
CA THR A 88 1.27 8.13 -1.46
C THR A 88 0.00 8.60 -0.76
N LYS A 89 -1.05 7.77 -0.82
CA LYS A 89 -2.34 8.03 -0.18
C LYS A 89 -2.73 6.86 0.71
N GLU A 90 -3.11 7.18 1.95
CA GLU A 90 -3.83 6.27 2.83
C GLU A 90 -5.34 6.60 2.82
N PHE A 91 -6.16 5.57 2.90
CA PHE A 91 -7.63 5.65 2.96
C PHE A 91 -8.20 4.42 3.67
N GLU A 92 -9.51 4.42 3.95
CA GLU A 92 -10.18 3.33 4.64
C GLU A 92 -11.42 2.90 3.84
N ILE A 93 -11.63 1.58 3.73
CA ILE A 93 -12.84 0.99 3.18
C ILE A 93 -13.44 0.07 4.23
N THR A 94 -14.66 0.38 4.68
CA THR A 94 -15.33 -0.33 5.78
C THR A 94 -16.37 -1.34 5.31
N LYS A 95 -16.62 -1.44 4.00
CA LYS A 95 -17.61 -2.35 3.41
C LYS A 95 -16.94 -3.23 2.36
N GLU A 96 -17.32 -4.50 2.34
CA GLU A 96 -16.95 -5.39 1.25
C GLU A 96 -17.69 -4.98 -0.04
N GLY A 97 -17.09 -5.24 -1.19
CA GLY A 97 -17.67 -4.88 -2.47
C GLY A 97 -16.63 -4.66 -3.57
N GLU A 98 -17.12 -4.42 -4.78
CA GLU A 98 -16.28 -3.97 -5.89
C GLU A 98 -16.34 -2.45 -6.00
N TYR A 99 -15.17 -1.82 -6.02
CA TYR A 99 -14.99 -0.38 -6.10
C TYR A 99 -14.38 -0.04 -7.45
N THR A 100 -15.05 0.85 -8.19
CA THR A 100 -14.50 1.38 -9.43
C THR A 100 -13.45 2.43 -9.13
N ILE A 101 -12.32 2.34 -9.83
CA ILE A 101 -11.28 3.37 -9.86
C ILE A 101 -11.37 4.07 -11.22
N GLU A 102 -11.35 5.38 -11.25
CA GLU A 102 -11.38 6.16 -12.49
C GLU A 102 -10.45 7.37 -12.45
N CYS A 103 -10.03 7.80 -13.65
CA CYS A 103 -9.44 9.12 -13.85
C CYS A 103 -10.52 10.06 -14.40
N THR A 104 -10.80 11.13 -13.66
CA THR A 104 -11.86 12.12 -13.94
C THR A 104 -11.40 13.29 -14.80
N GLN A 105 -10.15 13.26 -15.27
CA GLN A 105 -9.67 14.20 -16.28
C GLN A 105 -10.48 14.04 -17.57
N PRO A 106 -10.77 15.13 -18.30
CA PRO A 106 -11.62 15.09 -19.49
C PRO A 106 -11.19 14.01 -20.50
N GLY A 107 -12.10 13.10 -20.85
CA GLY A 107 -11.87 12.03 -21.83
C GLY A 107 -11.03 10.83 -21.34
N HIS A 108 -10.33 10.90 -20.20
CA HIS A 108 -9.42 9.83 -19.79
C HIS A 108 -10.17 8.53 -19.45
N LYS A 109 -11.29 8.61 -18.72
CA LYS A 109 -12.17 7.47 -18.44
C LYS A 109 -12.73 6.85 -19.72
N ASP A 110 -13.21 7.68 -20.64
CA ASP A 110 -13.82 7.23 -21.90
C ASP A 110 -12.80 6.52 -22.81
N LEU A 111 -11.52 6.87 -22.68
CA LEU A 111 -10.39 6.20 -23.33
C LEU A 111 -9.90 4.95 -22.58
N GLY A 112 -10.54 4.57 -21.48
CA GLY A 112 -10.29 3.33 -20.76
C GLY A 112 -9.46 3.46 -19.47
N MET A 113 -9.22 4.69 -18.98
CA MET A 113 -8.49 4.93 -17.73
C MET A 113 -9.36 4.60 -16.50
N THR A 114 -9.57 3.30 -16.32
CA THR A 114 -10.39 2.68 -15.28
C THR A 114 -9.62 1.55 -14.60
N GLY A 115 -9.97 1.28 -13.36
CA GLY A 115 -9.47 0.18 -12.57
C GLY A 115 -10.53 -0.38 -11.64
N LYS A 116 -10.19 -1.46 -10.94
CA LYS A 116 -11.09 -2.14 -10.00
C LYS A 116 -10.37 -2.52 -8.73
N LEU A 117 -10.97 -2.22 -7.58
CA LEU A 117 -10.57 -2.72 -6.28
C LEU A 117 -11.66 -3.64 -5.73
N THR A 118 -11.35 -4.92 -5.53
CA THR A 118 -12.26 -5.88 -4.90
C THR A 118 -11.91 -5.97 -3.41
N VAL A 119 -12.89 -5.67 -2.55
CA VAL A 119 -12.74 -5.71 -1.09
C VAL A 119 -13.57 -6.84 -0.52
N THR A 120 -12.95 -7.72 0.26
CA THR A 120 -13.62 -8.81 0.99
C THR A 120 -13.64 -8.53 2.49
N LYS A 121 -14.32 -9.36 3.27
CA LYS A 121 -14.15 -9.41 4.74
C LYS A 121 -12.72 -9.77 5.15
#